data_AF-A0A832HP25-F1
#
_entry.id   AF-A0A832HP25-F1
#
_cell.length_a   1.000
_cell.length_b   1.000
_cell.length_c   1.000
_cell.angle_alpha   90.00
_cell.angle_beta   90.00
_cell.angle_gamma   90.00
#
_symmetry.space_group_name_H-M   'P 1'
#
loop_
_entity.id
_entity.type
_entity.pdbx_description
1 polymer ?
#
loop_
_entity_poly.entity_id
_entity_poly.type
_entity_poly.pdbx_seq_one_letter_code
_entity_poly.pdbx_strand_id
1 'polypeptide(L)'
;MFGKPERVGFWRTQSDAPQVECFMKSSYLMAAVTVSLLNSIAFAAPWEPFVIRNSTSGNIAPTISVSGNQTEIVTSLGGQKAGLGTSAADGAKVSQILALSIDRLDDTSRFTPGSGQAVAPYLNIWITNGTKYAVIANEPSNAEWAGGLQWDMTWNILKTKTLKVYENSDKSWLPNNGVGLTFNDVASFTIKAPTPTEIAAGWAGLGGGAPRELGTNEAYGVNWVFGDTLSNYVSGGEGYIVADASISVVPEPASLSIVGLGAAALLMRRRRAGK
;
A
#
# COMPACT_ATOMS: atom_id res chain seq x y z
N MET A 1 -76.58 -9.12 72.54
CA MET A 1 -76.34 -8.88 71.10
C MET A 1 -75.79 -10.15 70.49
N PHE A 2 -76.53 -10.67 69.51
CA PHE A 2 -76.24 -11.62 68.42
C PHE A 2 -74.74 -11.89 68.13
N GLY A 3 -74.27 -13.06 67.72
CA GLY A 3 -74.87 -14.32 67.30
C GLY A 3 -73.73 -15.32 66.95
N LYS A 4 -74.03 -16.63 67.01
CA LYS A 4 -73.15 -17.78 66.72
C LYS A 4 -72.88 -17.93 65.18
N PRO A 5 -72.38 -19.10 64.68
CA PRO A 5 -70.99 -19.57 64.58
C PRO A 5 -70.65 -19.96 63.11
N GLU A 6 -69.46 -20.49 62.81
CA GLU A 6 -69.29 -21.72 61.99
C GLU A 6 -67.82 -22.13 61.77
N ARG A 7 -67.65 -23.43 61.51
CA ARG A 7 -66.42 -24.23 61.42
C ARG A 7 -66.01 -24.48 59.95
N VAL A 8 -64.84 -25.11 59.81
CA VAL A 8 -64.47 -26.24 58.90
C VAL A 8 -63.48 -25.94 57.75
N GLY A 9 -62.44 -26.79 57.68
CA GLY A 9 -61.65 -27.16 56.48
C GLY A 9 -60.17 -26.77 56.59
N PHE A 10 -59.18 -27.62 56.88
CA PHE A 10 -58.67 -28.80 56.13
C PHE A 10 -58.62 -28.48 54.62
N TRP A 11 -57.46 -28.34 53.98
CA TRP A 11 -56.62 -29.44 53.45
C TRP A 11 -55.13 -29.08 53.30
N ARG A 12 -54.32 -30.12 53.48
CA ARG A 12 -52.89 -30.28 53.18
C ARG A 12 -52.66 -30.42 51.66
N THR A 13 -51.63 -29.80 51.10
CA THR A 13 -50.83 -30.42 50.02
C THR A 13 -49.40 -29.90 50.02
N GLN A 14 -48.52 -30.82 50.38
CA GLN A 14 -47.09 -30.85 50.14
C GLN A 14 -46.88 -31.05 48.63
N SER A 15 -46.10 -30.20 47.98
CA SER A 15 -45.55 -30.48 46.65
C SER A 15 -44.07 -30.14 46.65
N ASP A 16 -43.28 -31.19 46.80
CA ASP A 16 -41.85 -31.23 46.54
C ASP A 16 -41.59 -30.83 45.09
N ALA A 17 -40.98 -29.68 44.88
CA ALA A 17 -40.43 -29.29 43.58
C ALA A 17 -39.02 -29.89 43.45
N PRO A 18 -38.73 -30.64 42.37
CA PRO A 18 -37.42 -31.25 42.19
C PRO A 18 -36.37 -30.20 41.86
N GLN A 19 -35.25 -30.30 42.57
CA GLN A 19 -33.97 -29.68 42.29
C GLN A 19 -33.52 -30.05 40.86
N VAL A 20 -33.68 -29.11 39.92
CA VAL A 20 -32.99 -29.17 38.61
C VAL A 20 -32.08 -27.95 38.51
N GLU A 21 -31.13 -27.89 39.45
CA GLU A 21 -29.90 -27.12 39.31
C GLU A 21 -28.74 -28.10 39.18
N CYS A 22 -28.38 -28.50 37.96
CA CYS A 22 -27.01 -28.80 37.57
C CYS A 22 -26.97 -29.06 36.05
N PHE A 23 -25.92 -28.63 35.36
CA PHE A 23 -25.61 -28.89 33.94
C PHE A 23 -26.05 -27.92 32.82
N MET A 24 -26.33 -26.64 33.09
CA MET A 24 -26.38 -25.64 31.99
C MET A 24 -25.69 -24.30 32.28
N LYS A 25 -24.59 -24.30 33.05
CA LYS A 25 -23.79 -23.06 33.27
C LYS A 25 -22.30 -23.15 32.88
N SER A 26 -21.87 -24.18 32.13
CA SER A 26 -20.45 -24.33 31.74
C SER A 26 -20.15 -24.27 30.24
N SER A 27 -21.10 -23.88 29.38
CA SER A 27 -20.87 -23.86 27.92
C SER A 27 -20.78 -22.47 27.28
N TYR A 28 -20.94 -21.40 28.05
CA TYR A 28 -20.90 -20.01 27.53
C TYR A 28 -19.61 -19.25 27.86
N LEU A 29 -18.65 -19.90 28.53
CA LEU A 29 -17.37 -19.32 28.94
C LEU A 29 -16.20 -19.77 28.05
N MET A 30 -16.38 -19.77 26.73
CA MET A 30 -15.29 -19.91 25.74
C MET A 30 -15.64 -19.21 24.41
N ALA A 31 -16.32 -18.06 24.46
CA ALA A 31 -16.59 -17.23 23.28
C ALA A 31 -16.18 -15.77 23.48
N ALA A 32 -15.39 -15.50 24.53
CA ALA A 32 -14.82 -14.19 24.81
C ALA A 32 -13.30 -14.32 24.75
N VAL A 33 -12.65 -13.36 24.09
CA VAL A 33 -11.19 -13.19 23.97
C VAL A 33 -10.52 -14.05 22.90
N THR A 34 -10.78 -13.72 21.64
CA THR A 34 -9.68 -13.67 20.65
C THR A 34 -9.90 -12.49 19.71
N VAL A 35 -10.08 -11.29 20.29
CA VAL A 35 -9.71 -10.06 19.59
C VAL A 35 -8.19 -10.08 19.58
N SER A 36 -7.63 -10.85 18.65
CA SER A 36 -6.21 -10.83 18.36
C SER A 36 -5.87 -9.39 18.04
N LEU A 37 -5.12 -8.75 18.94
CA LEU A 37 -4.28 -7.61 18.64
C LEU A 37 -3.43 -8.01 17.44
N LEU A 38 -3.95 -7.77 16.23
CA LEU A 38 -3.17 -7.69 15.02
C LEU A 38 -2.34 -6.43 15.19
N ASN A 39 -1.28 -6.55 16.00
CA ASN A 39 -0.15 -5.66 15.89
C ASN A 39 0.32 -5.82 14.45
N SER A 40 -0.05 -4.88 13.61
CA SER A 40 0.57 -4.66 12.32
C SER A 40 2.05 -4.53 12.60
N ILE A 41 2.79 -5.63 12.45
CA ILE A 41 4.24 -5.57 12.38
C ILE A 41 4.49 -4.87 11.05
N ALA A 42 4.66 -3.55 11.10
CA ALA A 42 5.11 -2.79 9.95
C ALA A 42 6.52 -3.30 9.64
N PHE A 43 6.61 -4.29 8.76
CA PHE A 43 7.86 -4.58 8.11
C PHE A 43 8.09 -3.38 7.19
N ALA A 44 8.97 -2.47 7.61
CA ALA A 44 9.54 -1.51 6.69
C ALA A 44 10.41 -2.33 5.74
N ALA A 45 9.84 -2.78 4.62
CA ALA A 45 10.66 -3.39 3.58
C ALA A 45 11.67 -2.33 3.15
N PRO A 46 12.94 -2.71 2.96
CA PRO A 46 13.98 -1.75 2.61
C PRO A 46 13.61 -1.02 1.32
N TRP A 47 14.08 0.22 1.22
CA TRP A 47 14.04 0.99 0.01
C TRP A 47 15.34 0.76 -0.75
N GLU A 48 15.25 0.15 -1.92
CA GLU A 48 16.39 -0.27 -2.71
C GLU A 48 16.66 0.78 -3.79
N PRO A 49 17.88 1.35 -3.86
CA PRO A 49 18.24 2.27 -4.93
C PRO A 49 18.67 1.50 -6.17
N PHE A 50 18.27 1.96 -7.36
CA PHE A 50 18.57 1.28 -8.62
C PHE A 50 18.67 2.24 -9.80
N VAL A 51 19.40 1.82 -10.83
CA VAL A 51 19.50 2.55 -12.10
C VAL A 51 18.34 2.16 -12.99
N ILE A 52 17.53 3.12 -13.43
CA ILE A 52 16.44 2.88 -14.40
C ILE A 52 16.96 2.96 -15.83
N ARG A 53 17.77 4.00 -16.11
CA ARG A 53 18.25 4.28 -17.45
C ARG A 53 19.54 5.09 -17.42
N ASN A 54 20.44 4.74 -18.33
CA ASN A 54 21.65 5.49 -18.60
C ASN A 54 21.38 6.71 -19.49
N SER A 55 22.32 7.67 -19.47
CA SER A 55 22.31 8.83 -20.38
C SER A 55 22.08 8.41 -21.83
N THR A 56 21.27 9.19 -22.55
CA THR A 56 21.07 9.03 -24.00
C THR A 56 22.32 9.42 -24.79
N SER A 57 23.17 10.26 -24.19
CA SER A 57 24.48 10.62 -24.72
C SER A 57 25.56 9.80 -24.00
N GLY A 58 25.93 8.66 -24.59
CA GLY A 58 27.10 7.90 -24.17
C GLY A 58 26.87 6.73 -23.21
N ASN A 59 25.62 6.36 -22.90
CA ASN A 59 25.29 5.20 -22.07
C ASN A 59 25.94 5.23 -20.67
N ILE A 60 26.03 6.42 -20.07
CA ILE A 60 26.61 6.63 -18.74
C ILE A 60 25.51 6.54 -17.68
N ALA A 61 25.67 5.65 -16.70
CA ALA A 61 24.73 5.50 -15.60
C ALA A 61 24.73 6.72 -14.65
N PRO A 62 23.59 7.03 -14.00
CA PRO A 62 23.60 7.90 -12.83
C PRO A 62 24.47 7.31 -11.73
N THR A 63 25.04 8.16 -10.89
CA THR A 63 25.79 7.71 -9.71
C THR A 63 24.84 7.58 -8.53
N ILE A 64 24.93 6.48 -7.80
CA ILE A 64 24.15 6.21 -6.58
C ILE A 64 25.15 5.93 -5.47
N SER A 65 25.09 6.70 -4.40
CA SER A 65 25.94 6.57 -3.21
C SER A 65 25.06 6.40 -1.98
N VAL A 66 25.25 5.33 -1.22
CA VAL A 66 24.50 5.06 0.01
C VAL A 66 25.42 5.23 1.22
N SER A 67 25.01 6.02 2.21
CA SER A 67 25.77 6.29 3.43
C SER A 67 24.83 6.37 4.63
N GLY A 68 24.82 5.34 5.47
CA GLY A 68 23.87 5.24 6.59
C GLY A 68 22.43 5.15 6.10
N ASN A 69 21.56 6.05 6.56
CA ASN A 69 20.16 6.17 6.10
C ASN A 69 20.00 7.14 4.93
N GLN A 70 21.09 7.70 4.40
CA GLN A 70 21.06 8.64 3.29
C GLN A 70 21.44 7.97 1.98
N THR A 71 20.76 8.37 0.91
CA THR A 71 21.08 8.00 -0.46
C THR A 71 21.28 9.28 -1.26
N GLU A 72 22.45 9.43 -1.88
CA GLU A 72 22.72 10.46 -2.87
C GLU A 72 22.59 9.89 -4.28
N ILE A 73 21.83 10.58 -5.13
CA ILE A 73 21.65 10.22 -6.54
C ILE A 73 22.07 11.39 -7.41
N VAL A 74 23.08 11.18 -8.24
CA VAL A 74 23.60 12.17 -9.19
C VAL A 74 23.14 11.82 -10.60
N THR A 75 22.31 12.69 -11.18
CA THR A 75 21.93 12.65 -12.59
C THR A 75 22.64 13.81 -13.31
N SER A 76 23.91 13.62 -13.69
CA SER A 76 24.74 14.67 -14.30
C SER A 76 24.47 14.89 -15.80
N LEU A 77 23.83 13.93 -16.47
CA LEU A 77 23.56 13.97 -17.90
C LEU A 77 22.07 13.81 -18.22
N GLY A 78 21.64 14.45 -19.31
CA GLY A 78 20.28 14.31 -19.82
C GLY A 78 19.95 12.85 -20.14
N GLY A 79 18.74 12.42 -19.80
CA GLY A 79 18.32 11.04 -20.01
C GLY A 79 18.78 10.06 -18.93
N GLN A 80 19.53 10.47 -17.91
CA GLN A 80 19.75 9.60 -16.75
C GLN A 80 18.48 9.48 -15.92
N LYS A 81 18.22 8.28 -15.42
CA LYS A 81 17.07 8.00 -14.56
C LYS A 81 17.45 6.96 -13.52
N ALA A 82 17.11 7.21 -12.27
CA ALA A 82 17.33 6.30 -11.14
C ALA A 82 16.07 6.24 -10.27
N GLY A 83 15.94 5.17 -9.50
CA GLY A 83 14.84 4.95 -8.59
C GLY A 83 15.32 4.61 -7.19
N LEU A 84 14.47 4.86 -6.22
CA LEU A 84 14.51 4.30 -4.87
C LEU A 84 13.16 3.62 -4.66
N GLY A 85 13.15 2.29 -4.62
CA GLY A 85 11.93 1.48 -4.74
C GLY A 85 11.70 0.54 -3.56
N THR A 86 10.44 0.21 -3.29
CA THR A 86 10.07 -0.79 -2.29
C THR A 86 8.88 -1.64 -2.72
N SER A 87 8.91 -2.91 -2.32
CA SER A 87 7.80 -3.85 -2.44
C SER A 87 6.95 -3.96 -1.17
N ALA A 88 7.16 -3.08 -0.17
CA ALA A 88 6.40 -3.08 1.08
C ALA A 88 4.87 -2.99 0.91
N ALA A 89 4.42 -2.41 -0.21
CA ALA A 89 3.00 -2.25 -0.54
C ALA A 89 2.50 -3.24 -1.60
N ASP A 90 3.32 -4.19 -2.06
CA ASP A 90 2.89 -5.16 -3.06
C ASP A 90 1.72 -6.00 -2.52
N GLY A 91 0.68 -6.15 -3.34
CA GLY A 91 -0.58 -6.81 -3.00
C GLY A 91 -1.63 -5.87 -2.41
N ALA A 92 -1.25 -4.75 -1.81
CA ALA A 92 -2.19 -3.77 -1.28
C ALA A 92 -2.94 -3.05 -2.41
N LYS A 93 -4.11 -2.49 -2.09
CA LYS A 93 -4.83 -1.55 -2.95
C LYS A 93 -4.21 -0.17 -2.85
N VAL A 94 -4.32 0.63 -3.90
CA VAL A 94 -3.85 2.03 -3.89
C VAL A 94 -4.49 2.82 -2.73
N SER A 95 -5.78 2.60 -2.47
CA SER A 95 -6.49 3.22 -1.34
C SER A 95 -6.10 2.75 0.06
N GLN A 96 -5.30 1.69 0.16
CA GLN A 96 -4.79 1.20 1.45
C GLN A 96 -3.49 1.89 1.85
N ILE A 97 -2.88 2.70 1.00
CA ILE A 97 -1.81 3.62 1.44
C ILE A 97 -2.38 4.50 2.56
N LEU A 98 -1.66 4.64 3.65
CA LEU A 98 -1.99 5.54 4.76
C LEU A 98 -1.14 6.79 4.67
N ALA A 99 0.17 6.58 4.54
CA ALA A 99 1.18 7.61 4.41
C ALA A 99 2.33 7.11 3.50
N LEU A 100 2.98 8.06 2.84
CA LEU A 100 4.14 7.87 1.99
C LEU A 100 5.01 9.12 2.15
N SER A 101 6.27 8.95 2.51
CA SER A 101 7.18 10.07 2.70
C SER A 101 8.60 9.79 2.20
N ILE A 102 9.35 10.86 1.98
CA ILE A 102 10.80 10.86 1.77
C ILE A 102 11.34 12.24 2.16
N ASP A 103 12.47 12.29 2.86
CA ASP A 103 13.10 13.55 3.22
C ASP A 103 14.09 13.96 2.13
N ARG A 104 13.99 15.21 1.66
CA ARG A 104 15.00 15.87 0.82
C ARG A 104 15.96 16.63 1.72
N LEU A 105 17.24 16.26 1.67
CA LEU A 105 18.29 16.81 2.53
C LEU A 105 19.25 17.76 1.80
N ASP A 106 19.23 17.78 0.47
CA ASP A 106 20.04 18.71 -0.32
C ASP A 106 19.37 20.10 -0.44
N ASP A 107 20.16 21.10 -0.84
CA ASP A 107 19.67 22.45 -1.04
C ASP A 107 18.77 22.55 -2.28
N THR A 108 17.45 22.53 -2.07
CA THR A 108 16.47 22.68 -3.14
C THR A 108 16.42 24.09 -3.75
N SER A 109 16.96 25.11 -3.06
CA SER A 109 16.94 26.50 -3.53
C SER A 109 17.91 26.77 -4.68
N ARG A 110 18.87 25.86 -4.90
CA ARG A 110 19.78 25.89 -6.05
C ARG A 110 19.10 25.60 -7.39
N PHE A 111 17.84 25.15 -7.37
CA PHE A 111 17.06 24.87 -8.55
C PHE A 111 16.04 25.95 -8.83
N THR A 112 15.78 26.22 -10.11
CA THR A 112 14.68 27.11 -10.51
C THR A 112 13.36 26.57 -9.95
N PRO A 113 12.57 27.36 -9.20
CA PRO A 113 11.29 26.91 -8.66
C PRO A 113 10.37 26.33 -9.75
N GLY A 114 9.78 25.16 -9.49
CA GLY A 114 8.92 24.44 -10.44
C GLY A 114 9.66 23.70 -11.56
N SER A 115 11.00 23.78 -11.62
CA SER A 115 11.79 22.92 -12.52
C SER A 115 11.76 21.46 -12.06
N GLY A 116 12.02 20.53 -12.98
CA GLY A 116 12.06 19.09 -12.68
C GLY A 116 13.02 18.76 -11.54
N GLN A 117 14.18 19.42 -11.49
CA GLN A 117 15.14 19.25 -10.41
C GLN A 117 14.60 19.70 -9.05
N ALA A 118 13.90 20.83 -9.02
CA ALA A 118 13.31 21.38 -7.80
C ALA A 118 12.20 20.49 -7.24
N VAL A 119 11.54 19.71 -8.11
CA VAL A 119 10.37 18.91 -7.72
C VAL A 119 10.64 17.41 -7.58
N ALA A 120 11.81 16.93 -8.02
CA ALA A 120 12.24 15.55 -7.81
C ALA A 120 12.42 15.21 -6.30
N PRO A 121 12.43 13.94 -5.91
CA PRO A 121 11.95 12.82 -6.68
C PRO A 121 10.44 12.90 -6.90
N TYR A 122 9.96 12.16 -7.89
CA TYR A 122 8.53 11.99 -8.14
C TYR A 122 8.09 10.54 -7.92
N LEU A 123 6.87 10.39 -7.44
CA LEU A 123 6.25 9.14 -7.09
C LEU A 123 5.78 8.40 -8.34
N ASN A 124 6.18 7.14 -8.46
CA ASN A 124 5.63 6.18 -9.41
C ASN A 124 5.15 4.93 -8.67
N ILE A 125 3.95 4.45 -9.00
CA ILE A 125 3.37 3.22 -8.44
C ILE A 125 3.00 2.30 -9.58
N TRP A 126 3.51 1.08 -9.57
CA TRP A 126 3.01 0.03 -10.45
C TRP A 126 1.64 -0.44 -9.97
N ILE A 127 0.66 -0.41 -10.87
CA ILE A 127 -0.68 -0.95 -10.62
C ILE A 127 -1.01 -2.08 -11.59
N THR A 128 -1.84 -3.01 -11.13
CA THR A 128 -2.34 -4.12 -11.94
C THR A 128 -3.81 -4.42 -11.68
N ASN A 129 -4.48 -4.94 -12.71
CA ASN A 129 -5.78 -5.60 -12.60
C ASN A 129 -5.66 -7.15 -12.57
N GLY A 130 -4.43 -7.68 -12.46
CA GLY A 130 -4.12 -9.11 -12.48
C GLY A 130 -3.68 -9.65 -13.85
N THR A 131 -3.87 -8.89 -14.93
CA THR A 131 -3.45 -9.30 -16.30
C THR A 131 -2.66 -8.23 -17.05
N LYS A 132 -2.83 -6.96 -16.67
CA LYS A 132 -2.16 -5.81 -17.27
C LYS A 132 -1.45 -4.99 -16.18
N TYR A 133 -0.40 -4.29 -16.59
CA TYR A 133 0.35 -3.38 -15.73
C TYR A 133 0.32 -1.96 -16.29
N ALA A 134 0.38 -0.97 -15.41
CA ALA A 134 0.65 0.41 -15.76
C ALA A 134 1.38 1.09 -14.60
N VAL A 135 2.04 2.20 -14.89
CA VAL A 135 2.59 3.08 -13.85
C VAL A 135 1.65 4.26 -13.68
N ILE A 136 1.19 4.50 -12.46
CA ILE A 136 0.59 5.78 -12.08
C ILE A 136 1.64 6.65 -11.43
N ALA A 137 1.66 7.94 -11.77
CA ALA A 137 2.62 8.87 -11.20
C ALA A 137 1.96 10.18 -10.80
N ASN A 138 2.54 10.86 -9.81
CA ASN A 138 2.31 12.29 -9.69
C ASN A 138 3.04 12.98 -10.85
N GLU A 139 2.38 13.95 -11.49
CA GLU A 139 3.02 14.79 -12.51
C GLU A 139 3.64 15.98 -11.79
N PRO A 140 4.97 16.04 -11.60
CA PRO A 140 5.59 17.04 -10.73
C PRO A 140 5.49 18.45 -11.31
N SER A 141 5.26 18.55 -12.63
CA SER A 141 5.00 19.81 -13.32
C SER A 141 3.58 20.36 -13.07
N ASN A 142 2.68 19.58 -12.46
CA ASN A 142 1.37 20.07 -12.06
C ASN A 142 1.49 20.87 -10.75
N ALA A 143 1.07 22.13 -10.80
CA ALA A 143 1.17 23.09 -9.69
C ALA A 143 0.47 22.63 -8.40
N GLU A 144 -0.47 21.67 -8.48
CA GLU A 144 -1.11 21.08 -7.30
C GLU A 144 -0.13 20.33 -6.36
N TRP A 145 1.05 19.98 -6.86
CA TRP A 145 2.12 19.30 -6.12
C TRP A 145 3.14 20.26 -5.51
N ALA A 146 3.04 21.57 -5.77
CA ALA A 146 3.97 22.56 -5.23
C ALA A 146 3.89 22.67 -3.69
N GLY A 147 4.96 23.19 -3.08
CA GLY A 147 5.00 23.51 -1.65
C GLY A 147 5.39 22.36 -0.72
N GLY A 148 6.10 21.33 -1.23
CA GLY A 148 6.64 20.24 -0.42
C GLY A 148 5.67 19.09 -0.13
N LEU A 149 4.38 19.24 -0.47
CA LEU A 149 3.37 18.19 -0.34
C LEU A 149 3.67 16.94 -1.19
N GLN A 150 4.58 17.04 -2.14
CA GLN A 150 4.96 15.93 -3.03
C GLN A 150 5.86 14.89 -2.36
N TRP A 151 6.42 15.17 -1.18
CA TRP A 151 7.36 14.28 -0.48
C TRP A 151 6.85 13.79 0.88
N ASP A 152 5.73 14.32 1.36
CA ASP A 152 5.02 13.81 2.54
C ASP A 152 3.51 13.82 2.28
N MET A 153 2.96 12.63 2.03
CA MET A 153 1.60 12.44 1.58
C MET A 153 0.86 11.44 2.45
N THR A 154 -0.30 11.84 2.94
CA THR A 154 -1.32 10.90 3.41
C THR A 154 -2.27 10.53 2.27
N TRP A 155 -3.02 9.43 2.41
CA TRP A 155 -4.07 9.11 1.43
C TRP A 155 -5.11 10.21 1.24
N ASN A 156 -5.41 10.96 2.31
CA ASN A 156 -6.34 12.08 2.20
C ASN A 156 -5.83 13.17 1.26
N ILE A 157 -4.52 13.40 1.22
CA ILE A 157 -3.90 14.30 0.24
C ILE A 157 -3.90 13.60 -1.12
N LEU A 158 -3.30 12.41 -1.20
CA LEU A 158 -3.05 11.68 -2.44
C LEU A 158 -4.32 11.51 -3.28
N LYS A 159 -5.42 11.05 -2.68
CA LYS A 159 -6.66 10.70 -3.38
C LYS A 159 -7.27 11.85 -4.18
N THR A 160 -7.00 13.10 -3.79
CA THR A 160 -7.54 14.30 -4.46
C THR A 160 -6.69 14.79 -5.61
N LYS A 161 -5.47 14.27 -5.77
CA LYS A 161 -4.49 14.79 -6.72
C LYS A 161 -4.61 14.10 -8.06
N THR A 162 -4.31 14.86 -9.10
CA THR A 162 -4.27 14.35 -10.48
C THR A 162 -3.09 13.39 -10.62
N LEU A 163 -3.30 12.30 -11.35
CA LEU A 163 -2.27 11.37 -11.74
C LEU A 163 -2.11 11.30 -13.26
N LYS A 164 -0.98 10.75 -13.67
CA LYS A 164 -0.72 10.35 -15.05
C LYS A 164 -0.50 8.84 -15.12
N VAL A 165 -0.86 8.27 -16.27
CA VAL A 165 -0.73 6.84 -16.53
C VAL A 165 0.30 6.62 -17.63
N TYR A 166 1.35 5.86 -17.33
CA TYR A 166 2.44 5.50 -18.22
C TYR A 166 2.58 3.99 -18.36
N GLU A 167 3.52 3.59 -19.22
CA GLU A 167 3.98 2.22 -19.39
C GLU A 167 2.90 1.23 -19.87
N ASN A 168 1.87 1.73 -20.56
CA ASN A 168 0.86 0.89 -21.21
C ASN A 168 0.15 1.67 -22.32
N SER A 169 0.11 1.11 -23.54
CA SER A 169 -0.66 1.68 -24.65
C SER A 169 -2.14 1.31 -24.59
N ASP A 170 -2.47 0.15 -24.03
CA ASP A 170 -3.85 -0.29 -23.82
C ASP A 170 -4.33 0.11 -22.43
N LYS A 171 -5.03 1.25 -22.39
CA LYS A 171 -5.62 1.81 -21.16
C LYS A 171 -7.10 1.52 -21.02
N SER A 172 -7.68 0.63 -21.84
CA SER A 172 -9.13 0.31 -21.83
C SER A 172 -9.64 -0.29 -20.51
N TRP A 173 -8.73 -0.80 -19.68
CA TRP A 173 -9.01 -1.38 -18.38
C TRP A 173 -8.96 -0.36 -17.23
N LEU A 174 -8.53 0.87 -17.52
CA LEU A 174 -8.50 1.97 -16.56
C LEU A 174 -9.76 2.82 -16.74
N PRO A 175 -10.26 3.46 -15.67
CA PRO A 175 -11.30 4.47 -15.78
C PRO A 175 -10.94 5.53 -16.82
N ASN A 176 -11.93 5.99 -17.59
CA ASN A 176 -11.78 7.01 -18.63
C ASN A 176 -10.56 6.79 -19.56
N ASN A 177 -10.22 5.53 -19.85
CA ASN A 177 -9.04 5.15 -20.64
C ASN A 177 -7.72 5.80 -20.14
N GLY A 178 -7.60 6.03 -18.83
CA GLY A 178 -6.40 6.61 -18.22
C GLY A 178 -6.24 8.12 -18.37
N VAL A 179 -7.30 8.85 -18.79
CA VAL A 179 -7.24 10.30 -19.01
C VAL A 179 -7.93 11.07 -17.87
N GLY A 180 -7.28 12.12 -17.38
CA GLY A 180 -7.88 13.04 -16.40
C GLY A 180 -8.21 12.39 -15.06
N LEU A 181 -7.41 11.40 -14.64
CA LEU A 181 -7.63 10.64 -13.42
C LEU A 181 -7.01 11.30 -12.20
N THR A 182 -7.58 10.98 -11.06
CA THR A 182 -7.01 11.17 -9.72
C THR A 182 -6.58 9.85 -9.11
N PHE A 183 -5.81 9.88 -8.03
CA PHE A 183 -5.49 8.65 -7.27
C PHE A 183 -6.74 7.95 -6.71
N ASN A 184 -7.83 8.69 -6.45
CA ASN A 184 -9.07 8.07 -6.02
C ASN A 184 -9.71 7.20 -7.12
N ASP A 185 -9.57 7.58 -8.40
CA ASP A 185 -10.16 6.81 -9.50
C ASP A 185 -9.50 5.44 -9.67
N VAL A 186 -8.26 5.29 -9.22
CA VAL A 186 -7.49 4.04 -9.25
C VAL A 186 -7.38 3.36 -7.88
N ALA A 187 -8.18 3.79 -6.90
CA ALA A 187 -8.17 3.34 -5.52
C ALA A 187 -8.25 1.81 -5.33
N SER A 188 -8.94 1.11 -6.23
CA SER A 188 -9.22 -0.33 -6.15
C SER A 188 -8.21 -1.22 -6.88
N PHE A 189 -7.28 -0.63 -7.64
CA PHE A 189 -6.21 -1.39 -8.28
C PHE A 189 -5.19 -1.86 -7.26
N THR A 190 -4.59 -3.01 -7.56
CA THR A 190 -3.54 -3.61 -6.72
C THR A 190 -2.20 -2.98 -7.09
N ILE A 191 -1.46 -2.54 -6.07
CA ILE A 191 -0.06 -2.18 -6.17
C ILE A 191 0.73 -3.47 -6.36
N LYS A 192 1.42 -3.59 -7.49
CA LYS A 192 2.27 -4.74 -7.77
C LYS A 192 3.14 -4.45 -8.98
N ALA A 193 4.44 -4.56 -8.81
CA ALA A 193 5.36 -4.54 -9.94
C ALA A 193 5.28 -5.83 -10.78
N PRO A 194 5.45 -5.72 -12.11
CA PRO A 194 5.64 -6.88 -12.98
C PRO A 194 6.94 -7.61 -12.63
N THR A 195 6.96 -8.93 -12.77
CA THR A 195 8.17 -9.74 -12.58
C THR A 195 9.20 -9.46 -13.68
N PRO A 196 10.49 -9.76 -13.44
CA PRO A 196 11.52 -9.65 -14.48
C PRO A 196 11.17 -10.38 -15.78
N THR A 197 10.51 -11.55 -15.67
CA THR A 197 10.05 -12.33 -16.83
C THR A 197 8.92 -11.63 -17.59
N GLU A 198 7.93 -11.05 -16.91
CA GLU A 198 6.85 -10.29 -17.55
C GLU A 198 7.39 -9.03 -18.24
N ILE A 199 8.32 -8.32 -17.61
CA ILE A 199 8.98 -7.16 -18.22
C ILE A 199 9.79 -7.58 -19.45
N ALA A 200 10.55 -8.67 -19.38
CA ALA A 200 11.36 -9.17 -20.49
C ALA A 200 10.50 -9.64 -21.67
N ALA A 201 9.31 -10.20 -21.40
CA ALA A 201 8.33 -10.52 -22.44
C ALA A 201 7.80 -9.25 -23.13
N GLY A 202 7.65 -8.18 -22.36
CA GLY A 202 7.28 -6.85 -22.84
C GLY A 202 5.81 -6.74 -23.26
N TRP A 203 5.36 -5.51 -23.41
CA TRP A 203 4.03 -5.19 -23.93
C TRP A 203 4.03 -3.83 -24.62
N ALA A 204 3.00 -3.58 -25.42
CA ALA A 204 2.87 -2.31 -26.13
C ALA A 204 2.75 -1.14 -25.14
N GLY A 205 3.61 -0.13 -25.32
CA GLY A 205 3.71 1.03 -24.44
C GLY A 205 4.66 0.86 -23.24
N LEU A 206 5.28 -0.31 -23.05
CA LEU A 206 6.39 -0.45 -22.09
C LEU A 206 7.65 0.26 -22.63
N GLY A 207 8.04 1.35 -21.99
CA GLY A 207 9.19 2.15 -22.33
C GLY A 207 10.47 1.72 -21.60
N GLY A 208 11.61 2.24 -22.09
CA GLY A 208 12.90 2.13 -21.41
C GLY A 208 13.06 3.05 -20.18
N GLY A 209 12.04 3.86 -19.88
CA GLY A 209 12.00 4.74 -18.71
C GLY A 209 11.11 4.24 -17.57
N ALA A 210 10.54 3.03 -17.69
CA ALA A 210 9.70 2.44 -16.66
C ALA A 210 10.52 2.21 -15.37
N PRO A 211 9.91 2.29 -14.17
CA PRO A 211 10.60 2.10 -12.91
C PRO A 211 10.93 0.62 -12.68
N ARG A 212 12.07 0.22 -13.25
CA ARG A 212 12.71 -1.09 -13.12
C ARG A 212 14.22 -0.91 -13.19
N GLU A 213 14.97 -1.81 -12.59
CA GLU A 213 16.42 -1.85 -12.68
C GLU A 213 16.89 -2.24 -14.08
N LEU A 214 17.82 -1.44 -14.60
CA LEU A 214 18.48 -1.65 -15.87
C LEU A 214 19.35 -2.92 -15.81
N GLY A 215 19.06 -3.88 -16.70
CA GLY A 215 19.85 -5.10 -16.85
C GLY A 215 19.24 -6.33 -16.16
N THR A 216 18.64 -6.16 -14.98
CA THR A 216 17.98 -7.25 -14.25
C THR A 216 16.47 -7.30 -14.50
N ASN A 217 15.85 -6.17 -14.86
CA ASN A 217 14.40 -5.97 -14.89
C ASN A 217 13.72 -6.19 -13.53
N GLU A 218 14.45 -6.08 -12.42
CA GLU A 218 13.83 -6.06 -11.10
C GLU A 218 13.00 -4.77 -10.94
N ALA A 219 11.81 -4.87 -10.36
CA ALA A 219 10.90 -3.74 -10.24
C ALA A 219 10.17 -3.81 -8.89
N TYR A 220 9.80 -2.62 -8.38
CA TYR A 220 9.22 -2.45 -7.05
C TYR A 220 7.87 -1.77 -7.14
N GLY A 221 6.90 -2.17 -6.31
CA GLY A 221 5.53 -1.64 -6.37
C GLY A 221 5.45 -0.12 -6.27
N VAL A 222 6.26 0.50 -5.41
CA VAL A 222 6.30 1.96 -5.18
C VAL A 222 7.72 2.48 -5.35
N ASN A 223 7.89 3.60 -6.04
CA ASN A 223 9.19 4.13 -6.43
C ASN A 223 9.22 5.65 -6.31
N TRP A 224 10.27 6.17 -5.69
CA TRP A 224 10.71 7.54 -5.84
C TRP A 224 11.69 7.62 -7.00
N VAL A 225 11.42 8.49 -7.97
CA VAL A 225 12.17 8.52 -9.22
C VAL A 225 12.89 9.84 -9.39
N PHE A 226 14.15 9.74 -9.79
CA PHE A 226 15.10 10.83 -9.97
C PHE A 226 15.53 10.84 -11.44
N GLY A 227 15.58 12.01 -12.07
CA GLY A 227 15.88 12.08 -13.49
C GLY A 227 14.65 11.83 -14.40
N ASP A 228 14.81 12.14 -15.68
CA ASP A 228 13.83 11.81 -16.72
C ASP A 228 14.49 11.76 -18.11
N THR A 229 13.71 11.48 -19.15
CA THR A 229 14.07 11.52 -20.57
C THR A 229 14.57 12.87 -21.03
N LEU A 230 14.08 13.94 -20.41
CA LEU A 230 14.44 15.30 -20.72
C LEU A 230 15.60 15.81 -19.84
N SER A 231 16.36 16.77 -20.36
CA SER A 231 17.51 17.38 -19.65
C SER A 231 17.12 18.23 -18.43
N ASN A 232 15.83 18.36 -18.13
CA ASN A 232 15.28 19.18 -17.04
C ASN A 232 15.24 18.47 -15.68
N TYR A 233 15.86 17.29 -15.54
CA TYR A 233 16.00 16.58 -14.25
C TYR A 233 17.46 16.23 -13.92
N VAL A 234 18.39 17.05 -14.39
CA VAL A 234 19.82 16.92 -14.12
C VAL A 234 20.13 17.57 -12.77
N SER A 235 20.59 16.80 -11.78
CA SER A 235 20.96 17.33 -10.45
C SER A 235 22.16 18.29 -10.53
N GLY A 236 23.00 18.16 -11.56
CA GLY A 236 24.24 18.92 -11.71
C GLY A 236 25.42 18.20 -11.04
N GLY A 237 26.37 18.97 -10.50
CA GLY A 237 27.55 18.41 -9.83
C GLY A 237 27.23 17.76 -8.48
N GLU A 238 26.31 18.35 -7.72
CA GLU A 238 25.78 17.82 -6.46
C GLU A 238 24.52 16.97 -6.71
N GLY A 239 24.38 15.85 -6.02
CA GLY A 239 23.24 14.95 -6.17
C GLY A 239 21.95 15.43 -5.49
N TYR A 240 20.89 14.65 -5.70
CA TYR A 240 19.74 14.66 -4.81
C TYR A 240 20.09 13.82 -3.58
N ILE A 241 20.03 14.40 -2.39
CA ILE A 241 20.30 13.67 -1.15
C ILE A 241 18.97 13.43 -0.46
N VAL A 242 18.63 12.17 -0.25
CA VAL A 242 17.38 11.76 0.39
C VAL A 242 17.61 10.84 1.58
N ALA A 243 16.66 10.84 2.50
CA ALA A 243 16.65 9.92 3.63
C ALA A 243 15.22 9.51 4.01
N ASP A 244 15.14 8.52 4.90
CA ASP A 244 13.92 8.18 5.65
C ASP A 244 12.68 7.97 4.76
N ALA A 245 12.90 7.43 3.56
CA ALA A 245 11.82 7.00 2.67
C ALA A 245 10.93 6.00 3.42
N SER A 246 9.62 6.21 3.37
CA SER A 246 8.68 5.40 4.14
C SER A 246 7.37 5.23 3.40
N ILE A 247 6.74 4.07 3.61
CA ILE A 247 5.37 3.81 3.18
C ILE A 247 4.66 3.03 4.29
N SER A 248 3.44 3.44 4.60
CA SER A 248 2.55 2.74 5.51
C SER A 248 1.29 2.34 4.75
N VAL A 249 0.89 1.08 4.83
CA VAL A 249 -0.33 0.55 4.24
C VAL A 249 -1.21 -0.10 5.30
N VAL A 250 -2.53 -0.09 5.09
CA VAL A 250 -3.46 -0.93 5.85
C VAL A 250 -3.22 -2.38 5.43
N PRO A 251 -2.79 -3.27 6.35
CA PRO A 251 -2.67 -4.68 6.02
C PRO A 251 -4.03 -5.20 5.54
N GLU A 252 -4.04 -6.01 4.48
CA GLU A 252 -5.25 -6.74 4.16
C GLU A 252 -5.68 -7.53 5.40
N PRO A 253 -6.96 -7.45 5.82
CA PRO A 253 -7.38 -8.10 7.04
C PRO A 253 -7.20 -9.62 6.91
N ALA A 254 -6.11 -10.16 7.49
CA ALA A 254 -5.91 -11.60 7.67
C ALA A 254 -7.09 -12.25 8.43
N SER A 255 -7.97 -11.44 9.00
CA SER A 255 -9.25 -11.85 9.57
C SER A 255 -10.14 -12.64 8.60
N LEU A 256 -10.08 -12.47 7.27
CA LEU A 256 -10.84 -13.37 6.37
C LEU A 256 -10.29 -14.80 6.41
N SER A 257 -8.97 -14.96 6.42
CA SER A 257 -8.30 -16.25 6.57
C SER A 257 -8.57 -16.86 7.95
N ILE A 258 -8.54 -16.04 9.01
CA ILE A 258 -8.80 -16.49 10.39
C ILE A 258 -10.28 -16.90 10.55
N VAL A 259 -11.23 -16.12 10.03
CA VAL A 259 -12.66 -16.47 10.05
C VAL A 259 -12.91 -17.73 9.22
N GLY A 260 -12.29 -17.86 8.05
CA GLY A 260 -12.37 -19.06 7.22
C GLY A 260 -11.84 -20.31 7.94
N LEU A 261 -10.67 -20.22 8.57
CA LEU A 261 -10.08 -21.31 9.36
C LEU A 261 -10.91 -21.64 10.60
N GLY A 262 -11.45 -20.62 11.28
CA GLY A 262 -12.36 -20.80 12.42
C GLY A 262 -13.64 -21.53 12.02
N ALA A 263 -14.26 -21.14 10.90
CA ALA A 263 -15.44 -21.81 10.36
C ALA A 263 -15.13 -23.27 9.94
N ALA A 264 -14.00 -23.50 9.29
CA ALA A 264 -13.55 -24.84 8.91
C ALA A 264 -13.32 -25.74 10.14
N ALA A 265 -12.68 -25.23 11.19
CA ALA A 265 -12.47 -25.95 12.45
C ALA A 265 -13.79 -26.31 13.14
N LEU A 266 -14.76 -25.39 13.18
CA LEU A 266 -16.11 -25.62 13.70
C LEU A 266 -16.84 -26.74 12.93
N LEU A 267 -16.76 -26.75 11.60
CA LEU A 267 -17.36 -27.77 10.75
C LEU A 267 -16.71 -29.15 10.95
N MET A 268 -15.37 -29.21 11.06
CA MET A 268 -14.65 -30.45 11.35
C MET A 268 -15.00 -31.03 12.72
N ARG A 269 -15.18 -30.17 13.74
CA ARG A 269 -15.58 -30.60 15.09
C ARG A 269 -16.99 -31.20 15.09
N ARG A 270 -17.95 -30.60 14.38
CA ARG A 270 -19.31 -31.15 14.25
C ARG A 270 -19.32 -32.53 13.59
N ARG A 271 -18.48 -32.76 12.57
CA ARG A 271 -18.36 -34.07 11.90
C ARG A 271 -17.79 -35.18 12.80
N ARG A 272 -16.92 -34.84 13.75
CA ARG A 272 -16.37 -35.81 14.72
C ARG A 272 -17.34 -36.14 15.86
N ALA A 273 -18.19 -35.20 16.25
CA ALA A 273 -19.17 -35.42 17.34
C ALA A 273 -20.42 -36.20 16.91
N GLY A 274 -20.65 -36.38 15.60
CA GLY A 274 -21.77 -37.14 15.05
C GLY A 274 -21.42 -38.59 14.66
N LYS A 275 -20.23 -39.08 15.03
CA LYS A 275 -19.83 -40.49 14.94
C LYS A 275 -19.62 -41.00 16.35
#